data_AF-A0A356KJE5-F1
#
_entry.id   AF-A0A356KJE5-F1
#
_cell.length_a   1.000
_cell.length_b   1.000
_cell.length_c   1.000
_cell.angle_alpha   90.00
_cell.angle_beta   90.00
_cell.angle_gamma   90.00
#
_symmetry.space_group_name_H-M   'P 1'
#
loop_
_entity.id
_entity.type
_entity.pdbx_description
1 polymer ?
#
loop_
_entity_poly.entity_id
_entity_poly.type
_entity_poly.pdbx_seq_one_letter_code
_entity_poly.pdbx_strand_id
1 'polypeptide(L)'
;MPDKPRSWYQLRAKKKEDAEKRKRVKARRRNRRLKVIETITVIGSGGNVYEVEVLENGKARCPCKGFRYRHECRHLLDPEVRDATRHYGPARRSYQEVSLVATALATAILPYCSRVKIMGSLRRQKPSVKDIDIIFIPGMGSAEQVVHLFRSFGKPVHMGETMGAIVLPNGIPAQLWPVEALDVWGAAQLHYTGPRDYNISLRIRANRRGWKLSQHGLVERSNERLIAGRTEEEVLDHLGMPWLPPPLRENHRKARSLQAGRRGPYRYPGKGF
;
A
#
# COMPACT_ATOMS: atom_id res chain seq x y z
N MET A 1 8.15 39.04 14.55
CA MET A 1 6.71 39.04 14.19
C MET A 1 6.39 37.71 13.52
N PRO A 2 5.45 36.90 14.01
CA PRO A 2 5.07 35.68 13.32
C PRO A 2 4.37 36.04 12.00
N ASP A 3 4.78 35.38 10.92
CA ASP A 3 4.24 35.58 9.57
C ASP A 3 2.70 35.57 9.57
N LYS A 4 2.09 36.57 8.92
CA LYS A 4 0.64 36.63 8.73
C LYS A 4 0.16 35.33 8.07
N PRO A 5 -0.86 34.64 8.60
CA PRO A 5 -1.41 33.46 7.96
C PRO A 5 -1.89 33.81 6.55
N ARG A 6 -1.45 33.03 5.56
CA ARG A 6 -1.80 33.24 4.15
C ARG A 6 -3.31 33.30 3.99
N SER A 7 -3.80 34.31 3.26
CA SER A 7 -5.21 34.46 2.90
C SER A 7 -5.73 33.19 2.21
N TRP A 8 -6.97 32.80 2.48
CA TRP A 8 -7.64 31.65 1.85
C TRP A 8 -7.51 31.65 0.31
N TYR A 9 -7.50 32.84 -0.31
CA TYR A 9 -7.26 33.01 -1.75
C TYR A 9 -5.84 32.61 -2.18
N GLN A 10 -4.82 32.90 -1.36
CA GLN A 10 -3.43 32.52 -1.61
C GLN A 10 -3.21 31.01 -1.46
N LEU A 11 -3.89 30.37 -0.50
CA LEU A 11 -3.88 28.91 -0.34
C LEU A 11 -4.56 28.19 -1.52
N ARG A 12 -5.65 28.75 -2.04
CA ARG A 12 -6.39 28.22 -3.21
C ARG A 12 -5.62 28.39 -4.51
N ALA A 13 -4.95 29.53 -4.70
CA ALA A 13 -4.07 29.78 -5.85
C ALA A 13 -2.88 28.81 -5.87
N LYS A 14 -2.22 28.61 -4.72
CA LYS A 14 -1.13 27.63 -4.57
C LYS A 14 -1.61 26.20 -4.86
N LYS A 15 -2.77 25.78 -4.33
CA LYS A 15 -3.38 24.47 -4.66
C LYS A 15 -3.65 24.30 -6.16
N LYS A 16 -4.09 25.35 -6.85
CA LYS A 16 -4.35 25.31 -8.30
C LYS A 16 -3.05 25.20 -9.11
N GLU A 17 -2.02 25.97 -8.75
CA GLU A 17 -0.69 25.91 -9.36
C GLU A 17 -0.01 24.54 -9.13
N ASP A 18 -0.11 24.00 -7.92
CA ASP A 18 0.41 22.67 -7.57
C ASP A 18 -0.34 21.56 -8.32
N ALA A 19 -1.66 21.70 -8.49
CA ALA A 19 -2.46 20.78 -9.32
C ALA A 19 -2.02 20.83 -10.79
N GLU A 20 -1.67 22.00 -11.31
CA GLU A 20 -1.24 22.19 -12.69
C GLU A 20 0.20 21.68 -12.94
N LYS A 21 1.13 21.93 -12.01
CA LYS A 21 2.46 21.30 -11.98
C LYS A 21 2.34 19.77 -11.91
N ARG A 22 1.45 19.24 -11.06
CA ARG A 22 1.16 17.79 -10.99
C ARG A 22 0.62 17.26 -12.31
N LYS A 23 -0.24 18.01 -13.03
CA LYS A 23 -0.73 17.63 -14.37
C LYS A 23 0.41 17.59 -15.40
N ARG A 24 1.30 18.58 -15.43
CA ARG A 24 2.45 18.63 -16.36
C ARG A 24 3.46 17.50 -16.11
N VAL A 25 3.78 17.20 -14.85
CA VAL A 25 4.65 16.06 -14.48
C VAL A 25 4.00 14.72 -14.84
N LYS A 26 2.68 14.56 -14.59
CA LYS A 26 1.92 13.38 -15.01
C LYS A 26 1.90 13.24 -16.54
N ALA A 27 1.72 14.32 -17.29
CA ALA A 27 1.74 14.31 -18.76
C ALA A 27 3.11 13.91 -19.32
N ARG A 28 4.21 14.47 -18.79
CA ARG A 28 5.58 14.07 -19.16
C ARG A 28 5.87 12.61 -18.85
N ARG A 29 5.44 12.09 -17.69
CA ARG A 29 5.55 10.65 -17.35
C ARG A 29 4.68 9.76 -18.24
N ARG A 30 3.51 10.24 -18.67
CA ARG A 30 2.58 9.49 -19.54
C ARG A 30 3.14 9.31 -20.97
N ASN A 31 4.01 10.21 -21.42
CA ASN A 31 4.64 10.16 -22.76
C ASN A 31 5.92 9.33 -22.85
N ARG A 32 6.53 8.91 -21.73
CA ARG A 32 7.69 8.01 -21.79
C ARG A 32 7.19 6.57 -21.98
N ARG A 33 7.21 6.07 -23.22
CA ARG A 33 7.02 4.64 -23.48
C ARG A 33 8.16 3.89 -22.81
N LEU A 34 7.82 3.03 -21.85
CA LEU A 34 8.79 2.13 -21.21
C LEU A 34 9.34 1.18 -22.27
N LYS A 35 10.67 1.00 -22.25
CA LYS A 35 11.32 0.04 -23.15
C LYS A 35 10.89 -1.38 -22.79
N VAL A 36 10.54 -2.18 -23.80
CA VAL A 36 10.41 -3.64 -23.68
C VAL A 36 11.83 -4.20 -23.66
N ILE A 37 12.17 -4.94 -22.61
CA ILE A 37 13.50 -5.57 -22.47
C ILE A 37 13.45 -7.02 -22.95
N GLU A 38 12.33 -7.70 -22.73
CA GLU A 38 12.19 -9.12 -23.01
C GLU A 38 10.73 -9.43 -23.37
N THR A 39 10.51 -10.44 -24.22
CA THR A 39 9.19 -10.98 -24.55
C THR A 39 9.20 -12.47 -24.24
N ILE A 40 8.27 -12.91 -23.40
CA ILE A 40 8.17 -14.28 -22.90
C ILE A 40 6.90 -14.92 -23.45
N THR A 41 7.02 -16.14 -23.97
CA THR A 41 5.90 -16.88 -24.56
C THR A 41 5.18 -17.69 -23.49
N VAL A 42 3.89 -17.43 -23.28
CA VAL A 42 3.07 -18.14 -22.28
C VAL A 42 1.90 -18.84 -22.96
N ILE A 43 1.74 -20.14 -22.68
CA ILE A 43 0.59 -20.93 -23.17
C ILE A 43 -0.57 -20.81 -22.17
N GLY A 44 -1.69 -20.26 -22.63
CA GLY A 44 -2.92 -20.17 -21.84
C GLY A 44 -3.66 -21.51 -21.76
N SER A 45 -4.64 -21.59 -20.85
CA SER A 45 -5.38 -22.83 -20.58
C SER A 45 -6.21 -23.39 -21.74
N GLY A 46 -6.43 -22.60 -22.79
CA GLY A 46 -7.10 -23.06 -24.01
C GLY A 46 -6.13 -23.34 -25.15
N GLY A 47 -4.83 -23.55 -24.87
CA GLY A 47 -3.79 -23.76 -25.88
C GLY A 47 -3.33 -22.49 -26.62
N ASN A 48 -4.04 -21.37 -26.46
CA ASN A 48 -3.66 -20.09 -27.04
C ASN A 48 -2.29 -19.61 -26.53
N VAL A 49 -1.45 -19.18 -27.46
CA VAL A 49 -0.13 -18.61 -27.16
C VAL A 49 -0.23 -17.11 -26.94
N TYR A 50 0.44 -16.60 -25.90
CA TYR A 50 0.49 -15.18 -25.55
C TYR A 50 1.93 -14.71 -25.40
N GLU A 51 2.31 -13.70 -26.16
CA GLU A 51 3.58 -12.99 -25.99
C GLU A 51 3.44 -11.93 -24.89
N VAL A 52 4.11 -12.15 -23.77
CA VAL A 52 4.10 -11.25 -22.62
C VAL A 52 5.36 -10.39 -22.65
N GLU A 53 5.18 -9.08 -22.80
CA GLU A 53 6.28 -8.11 -22.81
C GLU A 53 6.68 -7.73 -21.39
N VAL A 54 7.96 -7.88 -21.04
CA VAL A 54 8.55 -7.38 -19.79
C VAL A 54 9.25 -6.06 -20.06
N LEU A 55 8.93 -5.07 -19.23
CA LEU A 55 9.36 -3.68 -19.36
C LEU A 55 10.56 -3.39 -18.45
N GLU A 56 11.30 -2.34 -18.79
CA GLU A 56 12.53 -1.90 -18.10
C GLU A 56 12.40 -1.54 -16.62
N ASN A 57 11.17 -1.51 -16.08
CA ASN A 57 10.90 -1.26 -14.67
C ASN A 57 10.32 -2.48 -13.94
N GLY A 58 10.42 -3.67 -14.53
CA GLY A 58 9.91 -4.93 -13.98
C GLY A 58 8.39 -5.03 -14.00
N LYS A 59 7.71 -4.27 -14.85
CA LYS A 59 6.28 -4.49 -15.15
C LYS A 59 6.15 -5.35 -16.39
N ALA A 60 5.03 -6.05 -16.52
CA ALA A 60 4.71 -6.83 -17.72
C ALA A 60 3.42 -6.34 -18.39
N ARG A 61 3.32 -6.54 -19.71
CA ARG A 61 2.10 -6.33 -20.51
C ARG A 61 1.74 -7.62 -21.24
N CYS A 62 0.47 -7.96 -21.22
CA CYS A 62 -0.05 -9.13 -21.92
C CYS A 62 -1.17 -8.71 -22.89
N PRO A 63 -1.23 -9.24 -24.12
CA PRO A 63 -2.25 -8.89 -25.10
C PRO A 63 -3.64 -9.48 -24.79
N CYS A 64 -3.73 -10.41 -23.83
CA CYS A 64 -4.98 -11.09 -23.51
C CYS A 64 -6.07 -10.10 -23.02
N LYS A 65 -7.34 -10.46 -23.25
CA LYS A 65 -8.50 -9.66 -22.81
C LYS A 65 -8.44 -9.36 -21.30
N GLY A 66 -8.05 -10.35 -20.49
CA GLY A 66 -7.96 -10.20 -19.04
C GLY A 66 -7.05 -9.05 -18.60
N PHE A 67 -5.88 -8.92 -19.23
CA PHE A 67 -4.94 -7.84 -18.96
C PHE A 67 -5.44 -6.50 -19.49
N ARG A 68 -6.06 -6.46 -20.68
CA ARG A 68 -6.64 -5.22 -21.22
C ARG A 68 -7.67 -4.57 -20.29
N TYR A 69 -8.50 -5.37 -19.61
CA TYR A 69 -9.53 -4.85 -18.72
C TYR A 69 -9.07 -4.57 -17.28
N ARG A 70 -8.11 -5.36 -16.76
CA ARG A 70 -7.72 -5.29 -15.33
C ARG A 70 -6.26 -4.88 -15.08
N HIS A 71 -5.48 -4.76 -16.15
CA HIS A 71 -4.01 -4.65 -16.11
C HIS A 71 -3.33 -5.81 -15.35
N GLU A 72 -4.02 -6.95 -15.23
CA GLU A 72 -3.58 -8.17 -14.56
C GLU A 72 -4.20 -9.39 -15.27
N CYS A 73 -3.46 -10.48 -15.39
CA CYS A 73 -3.97 -11.75 -15.89
C CYS A 73 -3.16 -12.93 -15.35
N ARG A 74 -3.65 -14.16 -15.58
CA ARG A 74 -2.95 -15.39 -15.15
C ARG A 74 -1.61 -15.60 -15.83
N HIS A 75 -1.40 -15.06 -17.04
CA HIS A 75 -0.14 -15.21 -17.77
C HIS A 75 1.00 -14.42 -17.11
N LEU A 76 0.67 -13.39 -16.32
CA LEU A 76 1.66 -12.69 -15.49
C LEU A 76 2.11 -13.52 -14.27
N LEU A 77 1.42 -14.63 -13.97
CA LEU A 77 1.79 -15.54 -12.89
C LEU A 77 2.71 -16.66 -13.37
N ASP A 78 2.96 -16.74 -14.67
CA ASP A 78 3.93 -17.66 -15.25
C ASP A 78 5.31 -17.50 -14.59
N PRO A 79 6.00 -18.59 -14.22
CA PRO A 79 7.29 -18.52 -13.53
C PRO A 79 8.33 -17.65 -14.26
N GLU A 80 8.45 -17.79 -15.58
CA GLU A 80 9.45 -17.05 -16.36
C GLU A 80 9.14 -15.56 -16.35
N VAL A 81 7.87 -15.19 -16.56
CA VAL A 81 7.42 -13.80 -16.48
C VAL A 81 7.66 -13.22 -15.08
N ARG A 82 7.42 -13.99 -14.02
CA ARG A 82 7.64 -13.55 -12.64
C ARG A 82 9.11 -13.36 -12.31
N ASP A 83 9.98 -14.22 -12.83
CA ASP A 83 11.42 -14.10 -12.61
C ASP A 83 12.00 -12.90 -13.37
N ALA A 84 11.60 -12.71 -14.64
CA ALA A 84 12.00 -11.53 -15.41
C ALA A 84 11.50 -10.23 -14.78
N THR A 85 10.22 -10.15 -14.41
CA THR A 85 9.67 -8.96 -13.72
C THR A 85 10.32 -8.70 -12.36
N ARG A 86 10.79 -9.75 -11.67
CA ARG A 86 11.57 -9.61 -10.43
C ARG A 86 12.99 -9.12 -10.72
N HIS A 87 13.63 -9.63 -11.76
CA HIS A 87 14.99 -9.27 -12.17
C HIS A 87 15.08 -7.80 -12.59
N TYR A 88 14.19 -7.35 -13.46
CA TYR A 88 14.13 -5.94 -13.91
C TYR A 88 13.34 -5.03 -12.97
N GLY A 89 12.77 -5.60 -11.91
CA GLY A 89 12.00 -4.88 -10.89
C GLY A 89 12.89 -4.19 -9.86
N PRO A 90 12.28 -3.41 -8.96
CA PRO A 90 13.03 -2.81 -7.85
C PRO A 90 13.70 -3.88 -6.99
N ALA A 91 14.97 -3.62 -6.64
CA ALA A 91 15.78 -4.51 -5.83
C ALA A 91 15.02 -4.92 -4.55
N ARG A 92 15.15 -6.20 -4.21
CA ARG A 92 14.56 -6.79 -3.00
C ARG A 92 15.66 -7.21 -2.05
N ARG A 93 15.40 -7.08 -0.76
CA ARG A 93 16.32 -7.35 0.34
C ARG A 93 15.72 -8.32 1.33
N SER A 94 16.55 -8.84 2.24
CA SER A 94 16.09 -9.74 3.30
C SER A 94 15.16 -9.01 4.26
N TYR A 95 14.25 -9.75 4.88
CA TYR A 95 13.38 -9.22 5.94
C TYR A 95 14.20 -8.53 7.04
N GLN A 96 15.29 -9.14 7.51
CA GLN A 96 16.10 -8.65 8.63
C GLN A 96 16.73 -7.29 8.32
N GLU A 97 17.35 -7.15 7.14
CA GLU A 97 17.97 -5.89 6.70
C GLU A 97 16.94 -4.75 6.67
N VAL A 98 15.80 -4.99 6.01
CA VAL A 98 14.80 -3.93 5.83
C VAL A 98 14.04 -3.66 7.13
N SER A 99 13.81 -4.66 7.97
CA SER A 99 13.15 -4.50 9.27
C SER A 99 13.97 -3.63 10.20
N LEU A 100 15.29 -3.78 10.25
CA LEU A 100 16.17 -2.96 11.08
C LEU A 100 16.05 -1.47 10.69
N VAL A 101 16.13 -1.19 9.38
CA VAL A 101 16.02 0.17 8.84
C VAL A 101 14.62 0.75 9.08
N ALA A 102 13.57 -0.05 8.90
CA ALA A 102 12.20 0.38 9.16
C ALA A 102 11.97 0.73 10.64
N THR A 103 12.51 -0.07 11.56
CA THR A 103 12.46 0.21 13.01
C THR A 103 13.19 1.50 13.36
N ALA A 104 14.38 1.73 12.79
CA ALA A 104 15.10 2.98 13.00
C ALA A 104 14.30 4.20 12.50
N LEU A 105 13.73 4.14 11.30
CA LEU A 105 12.88 5.21 10.76
C LEU A 105 11.64 5.46 11.63
N ALA A 106 10.93 4.40 12.04
CA ALA A 106 9.75 4.52 12.88
C ALA A 106 10.08 5.13 14.25
N THR A 107 11.22 4.74 14.83
CA THR A 107 11.70 5.27 16.12
C THR A 107 12.08 6.74 16.01
N ALA A 108 12.73 7.15 14.92
CA ALA A 108 13.16 8.54 14.71
C ALA A 108 11.98 9.53 14.63
N ILE A 109 10.83 9.11 14.11
CA ILE A 109 9.63 9.96 14.01
C ILE A 109 8.68 9.82 15.21
N LEU A 110 8.81 8.76 16.01
CA LEU A 110 7.90 8.43 17.12
C LEU A 110 7.68 9.59 18.11
N PRO A 111 8.70 10.38 18.51
CA PRO A 111 8.50 11.50 19.44
C PRO A 111 7.51 12.57 18.95
N TYR A 112 7.27 12.65 17.64
CA TYR A 112 6.37 13.62 17.01
C TYR A 112 4.99 13.04 16.66
N CYS A 113 4.76 11.78 17.03
CA CYS A 113 3.58 11.02 16.64
C CYS A 113 2.85 10.51 17.88
N SER A 114 1.52 10.53 17.86
CA SER A 114 0.72 9.82 18.86
C SER A 114 0.71 8.31 18.61
N ARG A 115 0.86 7.89 17.34
CA ARG A 115 1.04 6.48 16.93
C ARG A 115 1.92 6.38 15.71
N VAL A 116 2.73 5.32 15.64
CA VAL A 116 3.51 4.92 14.46
C VAL A 116 3.41 3.42 14.29
N LYS A 117 3.32 2.93 13.06
CA LYS A 117 3.35 1.49 12.81
C LYS A 117 3.89 1.14 11.43
N ILE A 118 4.76 0.14 11.39
CA ILE A 118 5.29 -0.46 10.16
C ILE A 118 4.20 -1.36 9.54
N MET A 119 4.06 -1.26 8.21
CA MET A 119 2.99 -1.86 7.41
C MET A 119 3.56 -2.74 6.30
N GLY A 120 2.77 -2.97 5.25
CA GLY A 120 3.23 -3.56 4.01
C GLY A 120 3.73 -4.98 4.19
N SER A 121 4.72 -5.33 3.36
CA SER A 121 5.29 -6.67 3.34
C SER A 121 6.12 -7.02 4.58
N LEU A 122 6.66 -6.00 5.27
CA LEU A 122 7.32 -6.17 6.57
C LEU A 122 6.33 -6.65 7.63
N ARG A 123 5.17 -6.00 7.76
CA ARG A 123 4.16 -6.43 8.73
C ARG A 123 3.66 -7.86 8.45
N ARG A 124 3.67 -8.29 7.19
CA ARG A 124 3.33 -9.67 6.78
C ARG A 124 4.51 -10.63 6.82
N GLN A 125 5.68 -10.20 7.31
CA GLN A 125 6.89 -11.00 7.45
C GLN A 125 7.33 -11.69 6.15
N LYS A 126 7.26 -10.97 5.02
CA LYS A 126 7.78 -11.52 3.76
C LYS A 126 9.30 -11.65 3.84
N PRO A 127 9.90 -12.81 3.51
CA PRO A 127 11.36 -12.99 3.51
C PRO A 127 12.08 -12.03 2.56
N SER A 128 11.42 -11.65 1.46
CA SER A 128 11.95 -10.76 0.43
C SER A 128 11.11 -9.49 0.31
N VAL A 129 11.69 -8.37 0.78
CA VAL A 129 11.04 -7.07 0.96
C VAL A 129 11.55 -6.08 -0.08
N LYS A 130 10.64 -5.29 -0.64
CA LYS A 130 10.96 -4.30 -1.69
C LYS A 130 11.15 -2.89 -1.14
N ASP A 131 10.30 -2.52 -0.19
CA ASP A 131 10.12 -1.17 0.31
C ASP A 131 9.63 -1.18 1.77
N ILE A 132 9.75 -0.02 2.40
CA ILE A 132 9.27 0.24 3.76
C ILE A 132 7.97 1.04 3.66
N ASP A 133 6.90 0.55 4.27
CA ASP A 133 5.64 1.27 4.44
C ASP A 133 5.43 1.57 5.92
N ILE A 134 5.25 2.84 6.28
CA ILE A 134 4.93 3.28 7.64
C ILE A 134 3.67 4.13 7.60
N ILE A 135 2.79 3.94 8.57
CA ILE A 135 1.70 4.87 8.85
C ILE A 135 1.87 5.48 10.24
N PHE A 136 1.35 6.70 10.42
CA PHE A 136 1.41 7.40 11.69
C PHE A 136 0.18 8.26 11.93
N ILE A 137 -0.10 8.56 13.20
CA ILE A 137 -1.00 9.64 13.60
C ILE A 137 -0.11 10.74 14.21
N PRO A 138 -0.21 12.01 13.76
CA PRO A 138 0.58 13.09 14.35
C PRO A 138 0.30 13.25 15.85
N GLY A 139 1.30 13.72 16.59
CA GLY A 139 1.17 14.10 18.00
C GLY A 139 0.62 15.52 18.14
N MET A 140 1.22 16.33 19.02
CA MET A 140 0.86 17.74 19.19
C MET A 140 1.27 18.62 17.99
N GLY A 141 2.17 18.14 17.12
CA GLY A 141 2.59 18.81 15.89
C GLY A 141 1.73 18.46 14.67
N SER A 142 2.07 19.01 13.50
CA SER A 142 1.35 18.74 12.26
C SER A 142 1.91 17.53 11.50
N ALA A 143 1.08 16.87 10.69
CA ALA A 143 1.52 15.78 9.83
C ALA A 143 2.63 16.22 8.84
N GLU A 144 2.56 17.46 8.37
CA GLU A 144 3.56 18.05 7.47
C GLU A 144 4.94 18.15 8.10
N GLN A 145 5.03 18.47 9.39
CA GLN A 145 6.31 18.52 10.12
C GLN A 145 6.95 17.15 10.20
N VAL A 146 6.17 16.11 10.53
CA VAL A 146 6.65 14.72 10.57
C VAL A 146 7.09 14.25 9.18
N VAL A 147 6.31 14.56 8.15
CA VAL A 147 6.65 14.24 6.75
C VAL A 147 7.91 14.98 6.30
N HIS A 148 8.10 16.24 6.72
CA HIS A 148 9.30 17.00 6.43
C HIS A 148 10.55 16.39 7.07
N LEU A 149 10.47 16.03 8.35
CA LEU A 149 11.53 15.27 9.04
C LEU A 149 11.80 13.94 8.32
N PHE A 150 10.77 13.16 8.02
CA PHE A 150 10.93 11.89 7.32
C PHE A 150 11.66 12.04 5.98
N ARG A 151 11.42 13.13 5.25
CA ARG A 151 12.09 13.42 3.99
C ARG A 151 13.58 13.74 4.12
N SER A 152 14.06 14.15 5.30
CA SER A 152 15.49 14.42 5.49
C SER A 152 16.32 13.13 5.57
N PHE A 153 15.71 11.97 5.84
CA PHE A 153 16.40 10.69 5.92
C PHE A 153 16.82 10.11 4.56
N GLY A 154 16.41 10.70 3.44
CA GLY A 154 16.75 10.20 2.11
C GLY A 154 16.38 11.15 0.98
N LYS A 155 16.54 10.70 -0.27
CA LYS A 155 16.22 11.49 -1.46
C LYS A 155 14.71 11.44 -1.74
N PRO A 156 13.97 12.57 -1.76
CA PRO A 156 12.53 12.57 -2.05
C PRO A 156 12.21 12.11 -3.48
N VAL A 157 11.20 11.23 -3.61
CA VAL A 157 10.74 10.64 -4.89
C VAL A 157 9.42 11.22 -5.36
N HIS A 158 8.62 11.76 -4.44
CA HIS A 158 7.31 12.35 -4.74
C HIS A 158 7.11 13.65 -3.96
N MET A 159 6.75 14.71 -4.67
CA MET A 159 6.51 16.06 -4.11
C MET A 159 5.02 16.27 -3.75
N GLY A 160 4.37 15.26 -3.16
CA GLY A 160 2.99 15.40 -2.68
C GLY A 160 3.01 15.88 -1.23
N GLU A 161 2.34 16.99 -0.89
CA GLU A 161 2.50 17.65 0.42
C GLU A 161 2.31 16.71 1.63
N THR A 162 1.36 15.77 1.56
CA THR A 162 0.96 14.92 2.69
C THR A 162 1.63 13.54 2.77
N MET A 163 2.34 13.09 1.72
CA MET A 163 2.97 11.76 1.69
C MET A 163 4.49 11.89 1.69
N GLY A 164 5.14 11.22 2.64
CA GLY A 164 6.59 11.04 2.63
C GLY A 164 6.95 9.91 1.68
N ALA A 165 7.75 10.17 0.66
CA ALA A 165 8.28 9.12 -0.21
C ALA A 165 9.73 9.44 -0.51
N ILE A 166 10.64 8.58 -0.06
CA ILE A 166 12.09 8.74 -0.19
C ILE A 166 12.73 7.48 -0.74
N VAL A 167 13.93 7.62 -1.30
CA VAL A 167 14.91 6.53 -1.39
C VAL A 167 16.00 6.84 -0.37
N LEU A 168 16.23 5.90 0.56
CA LEU A 168 17.30 6.00 1.54
C LEU A 168 18.68 5.90 0.89
N PRO A 169 19.76 6.35 1.56
CA PRO A 169 21.13 6.27 1.03
C PRO A 169 21.54 4.86 0.59
N ASN A 170 21.07 3.83 1.28
CA ASN A 170 21.31 2.43 0.92
C ASN A 170 20.43 1.91 -0.23
N GLY A 171 19.63 2.76 -0.86
CA GLY A 171 18.77 2.42 -2.00
C GLY A 171 17.44 1.77 -1.65
N ILE A 172 17.03 1.72 -0.37
CA ILE A 172 15.71 1.21 0.03
C ILE A 172 14.65 2.30 -0.16
N PRO A 173 13.59 2.07 -0.96
CA PRO A 173 12.44 2.96 -1.00
C PRO A 173 11.66 2.91 0.32
N ALA A 174 11.26 4.07 0.84
CA ALA A 174 10.44 4.16 2.04
C ALA A 174 9.29 5.16 1.85
N GLN A 175 8.13 4.80 2.39
CA GLN A 175 6.89 5.59 2.33
C GLN A 175 6.33 5.81 3.73
N LEU A 176 5.88 7.04 3.97
CA LEU A 176 5.23 7.46 5.20
C LEU A 176 3.86 8.06 4.87
N TRP A 177 2.84 7.56 5.54
CA TRP A 177 1.45 7.94 5.35
C TRP A 177 0.82 8.47 6.64
N PRO A 178 0.29 9.70 6.66
CA PRO A 178 -0.48 10.19 7.79
C PRO A 178 -1.86 9.51 7.84
N VAL A 179 -2.33 9.26 9.05
CA VAL A 179 -3.67 8.79 9.36
C VAL A 179 -4.38 9.89 10.15
N GLU A 180 -5.57 10.26 9.71
CA GLU A 180 -6.27 11.47 10.16
C GLU A 180 -6.70 11.41 11.63
N ALA A 181 -7.10 10.23 12.12
CA ALA A 181 -7.62 10.06 13.47
C ALA A 181 -7.49 8.62 13.96
N LEU A 182 -7.66 8.45 15.27
CA LEU A 182 -7.68 7.13 15.92
C LEU A 182 -8.85 6.26 15.44
N ASP A 183 -9.99 6.87 15.11
CA ASP A 183 -11.22 6.16 14.72
C ASP A 183 -11.15 5.51 13.33
N VAL A 184 -10.06 5.77 12.58
CA VAL A 184 -9.79 5.13 11.28
C VAL A 184 -8.50 4.33 11.28
N TRP A 185 -7.84 4.19 12.43
CA TRP A 185 -6.53 3.54 12.59
C TRP A 185 -6.52 2.07 12.17
N GLY A 186 -7.57 1.31 12.50
CA GLY A 186 -7.76 -0.08 12.09
C GLY A 186 -7.98 -0.24 10.59
N ALA A 187 -8.82 0.62 9.99
CA ALA A 187 -9.04 0.60 8.54
C ALA A 187 -7.77 0.97 7.76
N ALA A 188 -7.00 1.95 8.23
CA ALA A 188 -5.69 2.28 7.68
C ALA A 188 -4.72 1.09 7.77
N GLN A 189 -4.64 0.43 8.93
CA GLN A 189 -3.82 -0.77 9.08
C GLN A 189 -4.20 -1.86 8.08
N LEU A 190 -5.49 -2.18 7.90
CA LEU A 190 -5.92 -3.15 6.88
C LEU A 190 -5.46 -2.72 5.48
N HIS A 191 -5.68 -1.46 5.12
CA HIS A 191 -5.31 -0.90 3.82
C HIS A 191 -3.81 -1.05 3.54
N TYR A 192 -2.96 -0.57 4.44
CA TYR A 192 -1.51 -0.52 4.21
C TYR A 192 -0.81 -1.85 4.51
N THR A 193 -1.45 -2.77 5.24
CA THR A 193 -0.88 -4.11 5.47
C THR A 193 -1.06 -5.01 4.29
N GLY A 194 -2.20 -4.99 3.60
CA GLY A 194 -2.43 -5.85 2.43
C GLY A 194 -2.40 -7.37 2.74
N PRO A 195 -2.05 -8.21 1.74
CA PRO A 195 -1.67 -7.83 0.37
C PRO A 195 -2.87 -7.26 -0.42
N ARG A 196 -2.60 -6.75 -1.63
CA ARG A 196 -3.61 -6.15 -2.51
C ARG A 196 -4.89 -7.00 -2.63
N ASP A 197 -4.74 -8.30 -2.88
CA ASP A 197 -5.88 -9.19 -3.11
C ASP A 197 -6.73 -9.39 -1.84
N TYR A 198 -6.09 -9.39 -0.66
CA TYR A 198 -6.82 -9.40 0.60
C TYR A 198 -7.68 -8.15 0.72
N ASN A 199 -7.11 -6.97 0.46
CA ASN A 199 -7.83 -5.68 0.50
C ASN A 199 -8.98 -5.64 -0.51
N ILE A 200 -8.77 -6.13 -1.73
CA ILE A 200 -9.84 -6.23 -2.74
C ILE A 200 -10.97 -7.11 -2.22
N SER A 201 -10.66 -8.25 -1.59
CA SER A 201 -11.68 -9.13 -1.04
C SER A 201 -12.53 -8.45 0.04
N LEU A 202 -11.92 -7.62 0.90
CA LEU A 202 -12.63 -6.84 1.92
C LEU A 202 -13.54 -5.79 1.27
N ARG A 203 -13.03 -5.06 0.27
CA ARG A 203 -13.80 -4.03 -0.45
C ARG A 203 -14.98 -4.60 -1.22
N ILE A 204 -14.83 -5.77 -1.84
CA ILE A 204 -15.95 -6.48 -2.50
C ILE A 204 -17.06 -6.78 -1.48
N ARG A 205 -16.71 -7.24 -0.28
CA ARG A 205 -17.68 -7.51 0.79
C ARG A 205 -18.38 -6.25 1.28
N ALA A 206 -17.61 -5.18 1.51
CA ALA A 206 -18.18 -3.87 1.88
C ALA A 206 -19.18 -3.39 0.82
N ASN A 207 -18.80 -3.44 -0.46
CA ASN A 207 -19.64 -2.99 -1.57
C ASN A 207 -20.96 -3.77 -1.65
N ARG A 208 -20.96 -5.09 -1.39
CA ARG A 208 -22.18 -5.91 -1.36
C ARG A 208 -23.16 -5.51 -0.26
N ARG A 209 -22.71 -4.76 0.74
CA ARG A 209 -23.52 -4.26 1.87
C ARG A 209 -23.88 -2.79 1.74
N GLY A 210 -23.66 -2.17 0.57
CA GLY A 210 -23.87 -0.73 0.40
C GLY A 210 -22.82 0.13 1.11
N TRP A 211 -21.68 -0.45 1.49
CA TRP A 211 -20.61 0.26 2.19
C TRP A 211 -19.39 0.48 1.29
N LYS A 212 -18.49 1.35 1.74
CA LYS A 212 -17.20 1.65 1.11
C LYS A 212 -16.10 1.49 2.15
N LEU A 213 -15.19 0.55 1.91
CA LEU A 213 -13.99 0.39 2.73
C LEU A 213 -12.80 1.11 2.09
N SER A 214 -12.17 2.00 2.85
CA SER A 214 -10.94 2.71 2.47
C SER A 214 -9.96 2.77 3.64
N GLN A 215 -8.83 3.48 3.47
CA GLN A 215 -7.94 3.81 4.59
C GLN A 215 -8.59 4.73 5.62
N HIS A 216 -9.65 5.45 5.24
CA HIS A 216 -10.40 6.37 6.10
C HIS A 216 -11.59 5.71 6.82
N GLY A 217 -11.64 4.38 6.88
CA GLY A 217 -12.74 3.66 7.51
C GLY A 217 -13.62 2.87 6.56
N LEU A 218 -14.54 2.12 7.17
CA LEU A 218 -15.70 1.51 6.55
C LEU A 218 -16.87 2.49 6.71
N VAL A 219 -17.36 3.03 5.60
CA VAL A 219 -18.41 4.05 5.60
C VAL A 219 -19.63 3.58 4.83
N GLU A 220 -20.80 4.07 5.23
CA GLU A 220 -22.04 3.87 4.50
C GLU A 220 -22.07 4.75 3.24
N ARG A 221 -22.50 4.21 2.10
CA ARG A 221 -22.45 4.96 0.83
C ARG A 221 -23.53 6.02 0.70
N SER A 222 -24.67 5.86 1.37
CA SER A 222 -25.81 6.76 1.24
C SER A 222 -25.59 8.11 1.92
N ASN A 223 -24.84 8.13 3.02
CA ASN A 223 -24.69 9.31 3.89
C ASN A 223 -23.23 9.55 4.36
N GLU A 224 -22.27 8.75 3.88
CA GLU A 224 -20.85 8.79 4.26
C GLU A 224 -20.56 8.59 5.76
N ARG A 225 -21.52 8.09 6.53
CA ARG A 225 -21.36 7.82 7.96
C ARG A 225 -20.31 6.74 8.21
N LEU A 226 -19.41 6.99 9.15
CA LEU A 226 -18.44 6.00 9.63
C LEU A 226 -19.17 4.87 10.38
N ILE A 227 -18.97 3.65 9.91
CA ILE A 227 -19.53 2.42 10.50
C ILE A 227 -18.50 1.79 11.43
N ALA A 228 -17.25 1.67 10.97
CA ALA A 228 -16.15 1.06 11.68
C ALA A 228 -14.81 1.58 11.15
N GLY A 229 -13.78 1.55 11.98
CA GLY A 229 -12.46 1.96 11.54
C GLY A 229 -11.38 1.97 12.60
N ARG A 230 -11.74 1.86 13.88
CA ARG A 230 -10.83 2.08 15.00
C ARG A 230 -9.85 0.91 15.17
N THR A 231 -10.35 -0.32 14.99
CA THR A 231 -9.54 -1.55 15.05
C THR A 231 -9.73 -2.39 13.78
N GLU A 232 -8.80 -3.30 13.50
CA GLU A 232 -8.93 -4.18 12.34
C GLU A 232 -10.07 -5.17 12.54
N GLU A 233 -10.19 -5.67 13.77
CA GLU A 233 -11.20 -6.58 14.26
C GLU A 233 -12.60 -5.98 14.05
N GLU A 234 -12.84 -4.75 14.50
CA GLU A 234 -14.13 -4.06 14.34
C GLU A 234 -14.56 -3.97 12.87
N VAL A 235 -13.63 -3.60 11.97
CA VAL A 235 -13.91 -3.53 10.54
C VAL A 235 -14.18 -4.92 9.96
N LEU A 236 -13.42 -5.93 10.37
CA LEU A 236 -13.55 -7.30 9.87
C LEU A 236 -14.86 -7.96 10.35
N ASP A 237 -15.25 -7.73 11.60
CA ASP A 237 -16.51 -8.21 12.18
C ASP A 237 -17.71 -7.67 11.40
N HIS A 238 -17.73 -6.36 11.14
CA HIS A 238 -18.74 -5.76 10.24
C HIS A 238 -18.74 -6.40 8.86
N LEU A 239 -17.59 -6.85 8.36
CA LEU A 239 -17.44 -7.53 7.06
C LEU A 239 -17.70 -9.05 7.11
N GLY A 240 -18.12 -9.59 8.27
CA GLY A 240 -18.34 -11.03 8.49
C GLY A 240 -17.08 -11.82 8.17
N MET A 241 -15.94 -11.29 8.60
CA MET A 241 -14.61 -11.83 8.35
C MET A 241 -13.91 -12.06 9.68
N PRO A 242 -13.36 -13.24 9.93
CA PRO A 242 -12.53 -13.44 11.11
C PRO A 242 -11.24 -12.61 11.01
N TRP A 243 -10.73 -12.19 12.16
CA TRP A 243 -9.40 -11.61 12.22
C TRP A 243 -8.34 -12.62 11.78
N LEU A 244 -7.44 -12.16 10.92
CA LEU A 244 -6.37 -12.97 10.36
C LEU A 244 -5.01 -12.30 10.66
N PRO A 245 -4.07 -13.03 11.31
CA PRO A 245 -2.70 -12.57 11.49
C PRO A 245 -2.10 -12.06 10.18
N PRO A 246 -1.38 -10.93 10.17
CA PRO A 246 -0.82 -10.36 8.96
C PRO A 246 -0.05 -11.34 8.05
N PRO A 247 0.81 -12.26 8.55
CA PRO A 247 1.51 -13.22 7.69
C PRO A 247 0.57 -14.16 6.93
N LEU A 248 -0.58 -14.51 7.49
CA LEU A 248 -1.53 -15.45 6.88
C LEU A 248 -2.39 -14.81 5.78
N ARG A 249 -2.33 -13.48 5.60
CA ARG A 249 -3.15 -12.75 4.61
C ARG A 249 -2.72 -13.02 3.15
N GLU A 250 -1.48 -13.48 2.93
CA GLU A 250 -0.98 -13.90 1.61
C GLU A 250 -1.84 -15.02 1.01
N ASN A 251 -2.33 -15.95 1.84
CA ASN A 251 -3.19 -17.06 1.45
C ASN A 251 -4.58 -16.97 2.10
N HIS A 252 -5.11 -15.75 2.24
CA HIS A 252 -6.37 -15.49 2.95
C HIS A 252 -7.57 -16.34 2.50
N ARG A 253 -7.63 -16.78 1.22
CA ARG A 253 -8.69 -17.68 0.75
C ARG A 253 -8.62 -19.07 1.43
N LYS A 254 -7.42 -19.66 1.48
CA LYS A 254 -7.17 -20.95 2.13
C LYS A 254 -7.29 -20.83 3.65
N ALA A 255 -6.71 -19.78 4.22
CA ALA A 255 -6.75 -19.54 5.67
C ALA A 255 -8.19 -19.40 6.22
N ARG A 256 -9.08 -18.72 5.48
CA ARG A 256 -10.50 -18.63 5.85
C ARG A 256 -11.21 -19.99 5.86
N SER A 257 -10.90 -20.85 4.88
CA SER A 257 -11.54 -22.16 4.77
C SER A 257 -11.17 -23.05 5.97
N LEU A 258 -9.92 -22.94 6.44
CA LEU A 258 -9.44 -23.64 7.64
C LEU A 258 -10.08 -23.11 8.94
N GLN A 259 -10.36 -21.81 9.02
CA GLN A 259 -11.08 -21.22 10.16
C GLN A 259 -12.57 -21.59 10.15
N ALA A 260 -13.21 -21.68 8.99
CA ALA A 260 -14.63 -22.08 8.88
C ALA A 260 -14.86 -23.56 9.23
N GLY A 261 -13.88 -24.44 8.98
CA GLY A 261 -13.93 -25.86 9.35
C GLY A 261 -13.64 -26.16 10.82
N ARG A 262 -13.10 -25.20 11.59
CA ARG A 262 -12.92 -25.30 13.04
C ARG A 262 -14.05 -24.53 13.72
N ARG A 263 -15.00 -25.24 14.34
CA ARG A 263 -15.95 -24.63 15.29
C ARG A 263 -15.16 -24.17 16.54
N GLY A 264 -14.51 -23.01 16.46
CA GLY A 264 -13.76 -22.40 17.56
C GLY A 264 -12.67 -21.42 17.07
N PRO A 265 -12.38 -20.34 17.83
CA PRO A 265 -11.39 -19.35 17.41
C PRO A 265 -10.00 -19.98 17.31
N TYR A 266 -9.37 -19.88 16.13
CA TYR A 266 -7.98 -20.28 15.93
C TYR A 266 -7.07 -19.40 16.80
N ARG A 267 -6.60 -19.94 17.94
CA ARG A 267 -5.59 -19.29 18.79
C ARG A 267 -4.25 -19.32 18.06
N TYR A 268 -3.76 -18.15 17.66
CA TYR A 268 -2.41 -17.99 17.12
C TYR A 268 -1.39 -18.26 18.23
N PRO A 269 -0.48 -19.25 18.08
CA PRO A 269 0.61 -19.45 19.01
C PRO A 269 1.65 -18.36 18.75
N GLY A 270 1.61 -17.28 19.52
CA GLY A 270 2.60 -16.20 19.37
C GLY A 270 2.13 -14.80 19.74
N LYS A 271 1.23 -14.64 20.72
CA LYS A 271 1.16 -13.38 21.47
C LYS A 271 2.31 -13.41 22.48
N GLY A 272 3.48 -12.97 22.06
CA GLY A 272 4.66 -12.77 22.91
C GLY A 272 5.47 -11.61 22.35
N PHE A 273 5.33 -10.47 23.03
CA PHE A 273 6.10 -9.21 22.96
C PHE A 273 6.01 -8.38 21.67
#